data_AF-A0A967M152-F1
#
_entry.id   AF-A0A967M152-F1
#
_cell.length_a   1.000
_cell.length_b   1.000
_cell.length_c   1.000
_cell.angle_alpha   90.00
_cell.angle_beta   90.00
_cell.angle_gamma   90.00
#
_symmetry.space_group_name_H-M   'P 1'
#
loop_
_entity.id
_entity.type
_entity.pdbx_description
1 polymer ?
#
loop_
_entity_poly.entity_id
_entity_poly.type
_entity_poly.pdbx_seq_one_letter_code
_entity_poly.pdbx_strand_id
1 'polypeptide(L)'
;TEMWTHLNVFHYRLSNLTRRDIWLTNVAQICADIRTDCQTFEGIAEGTFFRSEAWCFYHLGKYIERADQTTRVLDMGYDRLRGEDGEALAAVQRDVLLRSVSGYHAFKSRYPTSTTPQDIAAFLLYDEQFPRAVALCVNHVSNRLEDLENLHGGSRKSGIEKSRKSLVFCLETGLGHRVP
;
A
#
# COMPACT_ATOMS: atom_id res chain seq x y z
N THR A 1 23.57 -10.52 2.86
CA THR A 1 22.60 -11.10 1.91
C THR A 1 22.34 -10.07 0.83
N GLU A 2 21.92 -10.48 -0.37
CA GLU A 2 21.74 -9.60 -1.54
C GLU A 2 20.83 -8.40 -1.25
N MET A 3 19.76 -8.61 -0.48
CA MET A 3 18.85 -7.57 -0.01
C MET A 3 19.59 -6.45 0.75
N TRP A 4 20.44 -6.80 1.71
CA TRP A 4 21.20 -5.82 2.49
C TRP A 4 22.24 -5.08 1.65
N THR A 5 22.87 -5.77 0.69
CA THR A 5 23.80 -5.13 -0.24
C THR A 5 23.10 -4.05 -1.07
N HIS A 6 21.94 -4.37 -1.65
CA HIS A 6 21.16 -3.40 -2.43
C HIS A 6 20.69 -2.22 -1.57
N LEU A 7 20.22 -2.49 -0.35
CA LEU A 7 19.80 -1.44 0.58
C LEU A 7 20.96 -0.50 0.95
N ASN A 8 22.16 -1.04 1.17
CA ASN A 8 23.35 -0.24 1.47
C ASN A 8 23.77 0.63 0.28
N VAL A 9 23.77 0.08 -0.94
CA VAL A 9 24.07 0.84 -2.16
C VAL A 9 23.04 1.96 -2.35
N PHE A 10 21.76 1.65 -2.19
CA PHE A 10 20.68 2.63 -2.28
C PHE A 10 20.83 3.75 -1.24
N HIS A 11 21.09 3.39 0.03
CA HIS A 11 21.33 4.35 1.10
C HIS A 11 22.54 5.25 0.81
N TYR A 12 23.65 4.68 0.36
CA TYR A 12 24.85 5.44 0.00
C TYR A 12 24.59 6.40 -1.16
N ARG A 13 23.86 5.95 -2.20
CA ARG A 13 23.46 6.79 -3.32
C ARG A 13 22.64 7.99 -2.87
N LEU A 14 21.62 7.77 -2.03
CA LEU A 14 20.76 8.83 -1.51
C LEU A 14 21.49 9.80 -0.58
N SER A 15 22.36 9.28 0.29
CA SER A 15 23.08 10.09 1.27
C SER A 15 24.11 11.02 0.63
N ASN A 16 24.52 10.73 -0.61
CA ASN A 16 25.44 11.56 -1.38
C ASN A 16 24.73 12.56 -2.31
N LEU A 17 23.39 12.59 -2.33
CA LEU A 17 22.66 13.60 -3.11
C LEU A 17 22.89 14.99 -2.50
N THR A 18 23.24 15.94 -3.36
CA THR A 18 23.41 17.34 -3.01
C THR A 18 22.16 18.16 -3.37
N ARG A 19 22.07 19.40 -2.86
CA ARG A 19 20.99 20.33 -3.25
C ARG A 19 20.95 20.60 -4.75
N ARG A 20 22.09 20.51 -5.46
CA ARG A 20 22.14 20.71 -6.91
C ARG A 20 21.52 19.52 -7.66
N ASP A 21 21.64 18.33 -7.11
CA ASP A 21 21.04 17.13 -7.67
C ASP A 21 19.52 17.20 -7.52
N ILE A 22 19.01 17.66 -6.38
CA ILE A 22 17.58 17.82 -6.09
C ILE A 22 17.05 19.18 -6.60
N TRP A 23 17.33 19.50 -7.85
CA TRP A 23 16.77 20.66 -8.54
C TRP A 23 15.58 20.27 -9.43
N LEU A 24 14.73 21.24 -9.80
CA LEU A 24 13.51 21.00 -10.59
C LEU A 24 13.76 20.24 -11.90
N THR A 25 14.92 20.45 -12.53
CA THR A 25 15.30 19.76 -13.78
C THR A 25 15.57 18.27 -13.59
N ASN A 26 15.94 17.84 -12.39
CA ASN A 26 16.45 16.50 -12.11
C ASN A 26 15.52 15.71 -11.17
N VAL A 27 14.63 16.38 -10.42
CA VAL A 27 13.79 15.78 -9.38
C VAL A 27 12.90 14.65 -9.92
N ALA A 28 12.36 14.79 -11.13
CA ALA A 28 11.53 13.76 -11.74
C ALA A 28 12.33 12.47 -11.98
N GLN A 29 13.56 12.59 -12.48
CA GLN A 29 14.45 11.45 -12.70
C GLN A 29 14.88 10.83 -11.38
N ILE A 30 15.27 11.64 -10.39
CA ILE A 30 15.64 11.13 -9.06
C ILE A 30 14.48 10.36 -8.41
N CYS A 31 13.25 10.87 -8.50
CA CYS A 31 12.06 10.17 -8.03
C CYS A 31 11.80 8.87 -8.80
N ALA A 32 12.09 8.83 -10.10
CA ALA A 32 12.00 7.60 -10.90
C ALA A 32 13.06 6.58 -10.45
N ASP A 33 14.30 7.00 -10.23
CA ASP A 33 15.39 6.14 -9.78
C ASP A 33 15.13 5.59 -8.37
N ILE A 34 14.63 6.43 -7.45
CA ILE A 34 14.19 6.01 -6.11
C ILE A 34 13.11 4.93 -6.21
N ARG A 35 12.11 5.13 -7.08
CA ARG A 35 11.03 4.16 -7.28
C ARG A 35 11.55 2.83 -7.80
N THR A 36 12.45 2.88 -8.79
CA THR A 36 13.12 1.69 -9.32
C THR A 36 13.90 0.98 -8.22
N ASP A 37 14.70 1.69 -7.42
CA ASP A 37 15.46 1.07 -6.32
C ASP A 37 14.57 0.41 -5.28
N CYS A 38 13.43 1.02 -4.93
CA CYS A 38 12.44 0.40 -4.03
C CYS A 38 11.85 -0.87 -4.63
N GLN A 39 11.53 -0.88 -5.93
CA GLN A 39 10.99 -2.05 -6.63
C GLN A 39 12.03 -3.17 -6.75
N THR A 40 13.29 -2.82 -7.03
CA THR A 40 14.42 -3.77 -7.05
C THR A 40 14.65 -4.37 -5.66
N PHE A 41 14.62 -3.55 -4.60
CA PHE A 41 14.71 -4.04 -3.23
C PHE A 41 13.59 -5.04 -2.91
N GLU A 42 12.34 -4.70 -3.25
CA GLU A 42 11.19 -5.61 -3.04
C GLU A 42 11.41 -6.93 -3.80
N GLY A 43 11.84 -6.89 -5.06
CA GLY A 43 12.12 -8.10 -5.85
C GLY A 43 13.23 -8.97 -5.26
N ILE A 44 14.33 -8.37 -4.80
CA ILE A 44 15.44 -9.10 -4.16
C ILE A 44 14.98 -9.71 -2.83
N ALA A 45 14.27 -8.94 -2.01
CA ALA A 45 13.73 -9.44 -0.75
C ALA A 45 12.78 -10.63 -1.01
N GLU A 46 11.86 -10.49 -1.95
CA GLU A 46 10.92 -11.55 -2.33
C GLU A 46 11.64 -12.79 -2.83
N GLY A 47 12.69 -12.67 -3.64
CA GLY A 47 13.41 -13.81 -4.21
C GLY A 47 14.39 -14.52 -3.26
N THR A 48 14.99 -13.79 -2.31
CA THR A 48 16.17 -14.29 -1.58
C THR A 48 16.04 -14.29 -0.07
N PHE A 49 15.09 -13.54 0.50
CA PHE A 49 15.00 -13.38 1.94
C PHE A 49 14.43 -14.65 2.60
N PHE A 50 15.13 -15.21 3.58
CA PHE A 50 14.77 -16.50 4.16
C PHE A 50 13.41 -16.45 4.90
N ARG A 51 12.54 -17.45 4.66
CA ARG A 51 11.13 -17.52 5.13
C ARG A 51 11.04 -17.88 6.62
N SER A 52 11.62 -17.00 7.43
CA SER A 52 11.67 -17.08 8.89
C SER A 52 10.69 -16.10 9.54
N GLU A 53 10.76 -15.98 10.86
CA GLU A 53 10.10 -14.90 11.59
C GLU A 53 10.46 -13.50 11.05
N ALA A 54 11.70 -13.27 10.63
CA ALA A 54 12.12 -12.00 10.05
C ALA A 54 11.37 -11.68 8.74
N TRP A 55 11.06 -12.69 7.92
CA TRP A 55 10.22 -12.55 6.74
C TRP A 55 8.80 -12.11 7.10
N CYS A 56 8.24 -12.70 8.16
CA CYS A 56 6.91 -12.31 8.63
C CYS A 56 6.89 -10.86 9.11
N PHE A 57 7.88 -10.43 9.90
CA PHE A 57 7.99 -9.02 10.33
C PHE A 57 8.17 -8.04 9.17
N TYR A 58 8.98 -8.41 8.17
CA TYR A 58 9.12 -7.61 6.95
C TYR A 58 7.78 -7.40 6.26
N HIS A 59 7.00 -8.47 6.04
CA HIS A 59 5.68 -8.35 5.43
C HIS A 59 4.68 -7.60 6.31
N LEU A 60 4.68 -7.82 7.62
CA LEU A 60 3.82 -7.07 8.55
C LEU A 60 4.04 -5.58 8.41
N GLY A 61 5.31 -5.12 8.49
CA GLY A 61 5.65 -3.72 8.29
C GLY A 61 5.22 -3.22 6.91
N LYS A 62 5.53 -3.97 5.84
CA LYS A 62 5.18 -3.63 4.45
C LYS A 62 3.68 -3.37 4.28
N TYR A 63 2.82 -4.27 4.77
CA TYR A 63 1.38 -4.17 4.56
C TYR A 63 0.72 -3.15 5.50
N ILE A 64 1.20 -2.98 6.74
CA ILE A 64 0.72 -1.94 7.65
C ILE A 64 0.99 -0.56 7.06
N GLU A 65 2.24 -0.30 6.65
CA GLU A 65 2.64 0.99 6.06
C GLU A 65 1.86 1.26 4.77
N ARG A 66 1.65 0.24 3.92
CA ARG A 66 0.87 0.37 2.69
C ARG A 66 -0.59 0.71 2.96
N ALA A 67 -1.22 0.08 3.94
CA ALA A 67 -2.59 0.38 4.33
C ALA A 67 -2.71 1.82 4.84
N ASP A 68 -1.82 2.25 5.75
CA ASP A 68 -1.77 3.63 6.26
C ASP A 68 -1.58 4.64 5.13
N GLN A 69 -0.63 4.42 4.21
CA GLN A 69 -0.41 5.27 3.05
C GLN A 69 -1.67 5.40 2.17
N THR A 70 -2.36 4.30 1.88
CA THR A 70 -3.59 4.34 1.08
C THR A 70 -4.68 5.14 1.79
N THR A 71 -4.86 4.97 3.11
CA THR A 71 -5.85 5.75 3.87
C THR A 71 -5.53 7.24 3.86
N ARG A 72 -4.25 7.63 4.03
CA ARG A 72 -3.83 9.04 3.97
C ARG A 72 -4.01 9.66 2.61
N VAL A 73 -3.69 8.94 1.53
CA VAL A 73 -3.92 9.43 0.16
C VAL A 73 -5.40 9.62 -0.12
N LEU A 74 -6.24 8.70 0.33
CA LEU A 74 -7.68 8.82 0.21
C LEU A 74 -8.19 10.04 1.00
N ASP A 75 -7.80 10.18 2.27
CA ASP A 75 -8.21 11.28 3.14
C ASP A 75 -7.82 12.66 2.57
N MET A 76 -6.55 12.85 2.20
CA MET A 76 -6.07 14.09 1.56
C MET A 76 -6.71 14.38 0.19
N GLY A 77 -7.24 13.35 -0.46
CA GLY A 77 -7.81 13.42 -1.79
C GLY A 77 -9.32 13.54 -1.83
N TYR A 78 -10.02 13.14 -0.76
CA TYR A 78 -11.46 12.85 -0.81
C TYR A 78 -12.29 14.08 -1.19
N ASP A 79 -11.99 15.23 -0.61
CA ASP A 79 -12.71 16.48 -0.90
C ASP A 79 -12.52 16.90 -2.37
N ARG A 80 -11.31 16.70 -2.92
CA ARG A 80 -11.01 16.96 -4.34
C ARG A 80 -11.81 16.04 -5.27
N LEU A 81 -12.03 14.79 -4.87
CA LEU A 81 -12.83 13.86 -5.67
C LEU A 81 -14.28 14.33 -5.84
N ARG A 82 -14.85 15.00 -4.82
CA ARG A 82 -16.25 15.48 -4.80
C ARG A 82 -16.52 16.60 -5.80
N GLY A 83 -15.48 17.25 -6.32
CA GLY A 83 -15.59 18.17 -7.45
C GLY A 83 -16.22 19.51 -7.12
N GLU A 84 -15.94 20.05 -5.93
CA GLU A 84 -16.39 21.40 -5.52
C GLU A 84 -15.95 22.50 -6.50
N ASP A 85 -14.82 22.27 -7.18
CA ASP A 85 -14.22 23.17 -8.18
C ASP A 85 -14.66 22.87 -9.64
N GLY A 86 -15.58 21.91 -9.86
CA GLY A 86 -16.13 21.53 -11.16
C GLY A 86 -15.71 20.15 -11.68
N GLU A 87 -16.60 19.52 -12.47
CA GLU A 87 -16.49 18.09 -12.85
C GLU A 87 -15.27 17.77 -13.73
N ALA A 88 -14.86 18.67 -14.63
CA ALA A 88 -13.68 18.45 -15.47
C ALA A 88 -12.38 18.39 -14.64
N LEU A 89 -12.24 19.27 -13.64
CA LEU A 89 -11.10 19.25 -12.73
C LEU A 89 -11.16 18.02 -11.80
N ALA A 90 -12.35 17.68 -11.31
CA ALA A 90 -12.57 16.49 -10.49
C ALA A 90 -12.15 15.21 -11.22
N ALA A 91 -12.48 15.08 -12.51
CA ALA A 91 -12.08 13.93 -13.32
C ALA A 91 -10.55 13.79 -13.41
N VAL A 92 -9.83 14.90 -13.64
CA VAL A 92 -8.36 14.90 -13.65
C VAL A 92 -7.79 14.55 -12.27
N GLN A 93 -8.35 15.10 -11.19
CA GLN A 93 -7.92 14.81 -9.82
C GLN A 93 -8.13 13.35 -9.44
N ARG A 94 -9.25 12.73 -9.87
CA ARG A 94 -9.51 11.29 -9.71
C ARG A 94 -8.42 10.45 -10.37
N ASP A 95 -8.06 10.76 -11.61
CA ASP A 95 -7.01 10.04 -12.34
C ASP A 95 -5.63 10.23 -11.70
N VAL A 96 -5.30 11.45 -11.25
CA VAL A 96 -4.05 11.75 -10.53
C VAL A 96 -3.96 10.96 -9.22
N LEU A 97 -5.04 10.93 -8.43
CA LEU A 97 -5.11 10.16 -7.19
C LEU A 97 -4.87 8.67 -7.46
N LEU A 98 -5.60 8.10 -8.42
CA LEU A 98 -5.46 6.69 -8.78
C LEU A 98 -4.04 6.36 -9.29
N ARG A 99 -3.39 7.27 -10.03
CA ARG A 99 -2.00 7.10 -10.46
C ARG A 99 -1.01 7.18 -9.30
N SER A 100 -1.25 8.05 -8.32
CA SER A 100 -0.39 8.19 -7.13
C SER A 100 -0.29 6.89 -6.32
N VAL A 101 -1.37 6.11 -6.29
CA VAL A 101 -1.41 4.79 -5.66
C VAL A 101 -1.19 3.65 -6.66
N SER A 102 -0.73 3.92 -7.89
CA SER A 102 -0.55 2.88 -8.93
C SER A 102 -1.82 2.04 -9.23
N GLY A 103 -3.00 2.57 -8.92
CA GLY A 103 -4.29 1.89 -9.04
C GLY A 103 -5.04 2.22 -10.33
N TYR A 104 -4.59 3.20 -11.11
CA TYR A 104 -5.30 3.69 -12.29
C TYR A 104 -5.76 2.58 -13.25
N HIS A 105 -4.85 1.70 -13.68
CA HIS A 105 -5.21 0.65 -14.64
C HIS A 105 -6.13 -0.42 -14.02
N ALA A 106 -5.87 -0.82 -12.78
CA ALA A 106 -6.71 -1.78 -12.06
C ALA A 106 -8.13 -1.24 -11.86
N PHE A 107 -8.25 0.03 -11.48
CA PHE A 107 -9.54 0.70 -11.33
C PHE A 107 -10.30 0.79 -12.66
N LYS A 108 -9.66 1.31 -13.72
CA LYS A 108 -10.32 1.45 -15.03
C LYS A 108 -10.72 0.10 -15.64
N SER A 109 -9.99 -0.97 -15.33
CA SER A 109 -10.37 -2.33 -15.76
C SER A 109 -11.63 -2.85 -15.06
N ARG A 110 -11.94 -2.35 -13.85
CA ARG A 110 -13.03 -2.84 -13.00
C ARG A 110 -14.25 -1.91 -13.00
N TYR A 111 -14.02 -0.62 -13.23
CA TYR A 111 -15.02 0.44 -13.29
C TYR A 111 -14.93 1.18 -14.63
N PRO A 112 -15.45 0.60 -15.73
CA PRO A 112 -15.33 1.18 -17.07
C PRO A 112 -16.25 2.39 -17.31
N THR A 113 -17.24 2.63 -16.46
CA THR A 113 -18.26 3.69 -16.62
C THR A 113 -18.01 4.87 -15.66
N SER A 114 -18.92 5.86 -15.62
CA SER A 114 -18.83 7.07 -14.79
C SER A 114 -18.29 6.80 -13.39
N THR A 115 -17.12 7.36 -13.10
CA THR A 115 -16.38 7.14 -11.86
C THR A 115 -16.87 8.10 -10.79
N THR A 116 -17.53 7.58 -9.74
CA THR A 116 -17.86 8.40 -8.57
C THR A 116 -16.72 8.39 -7.56
N PRO A 117 -16.61 9.44 -6.71
CA PRO A 117 -15.69 9.43 -5.56
C PRO A 117 -15.86 8.22 -4.65
N GLN A 118 -17.10 7.77 -4.48
CA GLN A 118 -17.46 6.62 -3.68
C GLN A 118 -16.91 5.32 -4.29
N ASP A 119 -16.92 5.18 -5.62
CA ASP A 119 -16.34 4.01 -6.29
C ASP A 119 -14.82 3.94 -6.06
N ILE A 120 -14.13 5.08 -6.14
CA ILE A 120 -12.68 5.15 -5.87
C ILE A 120 -12.40 4.82 -4.40
N ALA A 121 -13.15 5.40 -3.47
CA ALA A 121 -13.00 5.10 -2.05
C ALA A 121 -13.25 3.62 -1.77
N ALA A 122 -14.32 3.05 -2.32
CA ALA A 122 -14.63 1.62 -2.17
C ALA A 122 -13.53 0.74 -2.76
N PHE A 123 -13.01 1.07 -3.94
CA PHE A 123 -11.89 0.34 -4.54
C PHE A 123 -10.63 0.39 -3.66
N LEU A 124 -10.25 1.56 -3.15
CA LEU A 124 -9.04 1.72 -2.34
C LEU A 124 -9.16 1.15 -0.92
N LEU A 125 -10.37 1.07 -0.37
CA LEU A 125 -10.58 0.51 0.95
C LEU A 125 -10.83 -1.00 0.91
N TYR A 126 -11.57 -1.48 -0.09
CA TYR A 126 -12.27 -2.77 -0.02
C TYR A 126 -11.96 -3.75 -1.13
N ASP A 127 -11.28 -3.36 -2.21
CA ASP A 127 -10.99 -4.31 -3.27
C ASP A 127 -10.04 -5.42 -2.79
N GLU A 128 -10.48 -6.67 -2.87
CA GLU A 128 -9.72 -7.82 -2.37
C GLU A 128 -8.59 -8.29 -3.32
N GLN A 129 -8.50 -7.71 -4.52
CA GLN A 129 -7.52 -8.09 -5.53
C GLN A 129 -6.48 -6.98 -5.78
N PHE A 130 -6.78 -5.75 -5.39
CA PHE A 130 -5.86 -4.63 -5.57
C PHE A 130 -4.78 -4.61 -4.47
N PRO A 131 -3.47 -4.73 -4.80
CA PRO A 131 -2.40 -4.93 -3.81
C PRO A 131 -2.21 -3.82 -2.76
N ARG A 132 -2.80 -2.64 -2.99
CA ARG A 132 -2.73 -1.48 -2.09
C ARG A 132 -4.05 -1.18 -1.41
N ALA A 133 -5.12 -1.92 -1.71
CA ALA A 133 -6.37 -1.78 -0.99
C ALA A 133 -6.17 -2.13 0.48
N VAL A 134 -6.85 -1.39 1.36
CA VAL A 134 -6.72 -1.55 2.81
C VAL A 134 -7.11 -2.97 3.23
N ALA A 135 -8.24 -3.49 2.71
CA ALA A 135 -8.71 -4.85 2.99
C ALA A 135 -7.67 -5.92 2.66
N LEU A 136 -7.09 -5.90 1.45
CA LEU A 136 -6.05 -6.85 1.06
C LEU A 136 -4.82 -6.74 1.98
N CYS A 137 -4.37 -5.52 2.30
CA CYS A 137 -3.21 -5.32 3.17
C CYS A 137 -3.45 -5.89 4.58
N VAL A 138 -4.63 -5.65 5.15
CA VAL A 138 -5.02 -6.15 6.46
C VAL A 138 -5.16 -7.68 6.46
N ASN A 139 -5.68 -8.27 5.38
CA ASN A 139 -5.72 -9.73 5.21
C ASN A 139 -4.32 -10.33 5.21
N HIS A 140 -3.37 -9.72 4.48
CA HIS A 140 -1.99 -10.17 4.54
C HIS A 140 -1.37 -10.04 5.93
N VAL A 141 -1.62 -8.94 6.65
CA VAL A 141 -1.18 -8.78 8.05
C VAL A 141 -1.69 -9.93 8.91
N SER A 142 -2.99 -10.24 8.81
CA SER A 142 -3.61 -11.34 9.54
C SER A 142 -2.94 -12.68 9.24
N ASN A 143 -2.70 -12.99 7.97
CA ASN A 143 -2.03 -14.22 7.56
C ASN A 143 -0.57 -14.29 8.03
N ARG A 144 0.14 -13.16 8.12
CA ARG A 144 1.52 -13.14 8.64
C ARG A 144 1.58 -13.33 10.14
N LEU A 145 0.60 -12.83 10.87
CA LEU A 145 0.50 -13.09 12.30
C LEU A 145 0.24 -14.58 12.57
N GLU A 146 -0.62 -15.23 11.79
CA GLU A 146 -0.89 -16.67 11.91
C GLU A 146 0.38 -17.51 11.67
N ASP A 147 1.17 -17.19 10.64
CA ASP A 147 2.42 -17.90 10.38
C ASP A 147 3.44 -17.75 11.53
N LEU A 148 3.51 -16.57 12.15
CA LEU A 148 4.35 -16.36 13.34
C LEU A 148 3.90 -17.25 14.50
N GLU A 149 2.60 -17.43 14.70
CA GLU A 149 2.12 -18.33 15.75
C GLU A 149 2.49 -19.78 15.50
N ASN A 150 2.36 -20.22 14.25
CA ASN A 150 2.68 -21.58 13.84
C ASN A 150 4.17 -21.89 14.00
N LEU A 151 5.04 -20.90 13.74
CA LEU A 151 6.49 -21.03 13.96
C LEU A 151 6.88 -21.22 15.44
N HIS A 152 6.11 -20.64 16.37
CA HIS A 152 6.42 -20.63 17.81
C HIS A 152 5.64 -21.65 18.65
N GLY A 153 5.04 -22.68 18.03
CA GLY A 153 4.49 -23.83 18.77
C GLY A 153 3.23 -23.57 19.59
N GLY A 154 2.48 -22.49 19.29
CA GLY A 154 1.07 -22.33 19.65
C GLY A 154 0.70 -22.42 21.13
N SER A 155 0.98 -21.36 21.91
CA SER A 155 0.27 -21.11 23.20
C SER A 155 -0.26 -19.67 23.34
N ARG A 156 0.02 -18.77 22.38
CA ARG A 156 -0.38 -17.35 22.39
C ARG A 156 -1.57 -16.97 21.48
N LYS A 157 -2.33 -17.96 20.99
CA LYS A 157 -3.49 -17.79 20.08
C LYS A 157 -4.46 -16.68 20.49
N SER A 158 -4.62 -16.44 21.79
CA SER A 158 -5.54 -15.42 22.34
C SER A 158 -5.26 -13.99 21.86
N GLY A 159 -3.99 -13.58 21.73
CA GLY A 159 -3.65 -12.18 21.44
C GLY A 159 -3.80 -11.82 19.97
N ILE A 160 -3.33 -12.71 19.09
CA ILE A 160 -3.41 -12.51 17.63
C ILE A 160 -4.82 -12.81 17.13
N GLU A 161 -5.53 -13.83 17.63
CA GLU A 161 -6.92 -14.07 17.24
C GLU A 161 -7.83 -12.88 17.59
N LYS A 162 -7.58 -12.23 18.73
CA LYS A 162 -8.26 -10.99 19.10
C LYS A 162 -7.93 -9.85 18.13
N SER A 163 -6.66 -9.72 17.75
CA SER A 163 -6.20 -8.70 16.80
C SER A 163 -6.78 -8.95 15.40
N ARG A 164 -6.80 -10.21 14.95
CA ARG A 164 -7.41 -10.67 13.69
C ARG A 164 -8.91 -10.36 13.68
N LYS A 165 -9.65 -10.75 14.71
CA LYS A 165 -11.07 -10.42 14.84
C LYS A 165 -11.32 -8.92 14.84
N SER A 166 -10.46 -8.14 15.49
CA SER A 166 -10.58 -6.68 15.52
C SER A 166 -10.32 -6.07 14.14
N LEU A 167 -9.31 -6.56 13.41
CA LEU A 167 -9.00 -6.14 12.05
C LEU A 167 -10.12 -6.49 11.07
N VAL A 168 -10.60 -7.73 11.09
CA VAL A 168 -11.74 -8.20 10.30
C VAL A 168 -12.99 -7.40 10.65
N PHE A 169 -13.28 -7.18 11.93
CA PHE A 169 -14.42 -6.37 12.36
C PHE A 169 -14.31 -4.92 11.88
N CYS A 170 -13.14 -4.28 11.98
CA CYS A 170 -12.93 -2.91 11.47
C CYS A 170 -13.13 -2.85 9.95
N LEU A 171 -12.69 -3.89 9.23
CA LEU A 171 -12.96 -4.01 7.80
C LEU A 171 -14.45 -4.20 7.54
N GLU A 172 -15.13 -5.15 8.19
CA GLU A 172 -16.55 -5.46 7.98
C GLU A 172 -17.47 -4.29 8.36
N THR A 173 -17.16 -3.57 9.43
CA THR A 173 -17.91 -2.37 9.85
C THR A 173 -17.61 -1.17 8.97
N GLY A 174 -16.36 -1.00 8.51
CA GLY A 174 -15.99 0.01 7.51
C GLY A 174 -16.58 -0.26 6.13
N LEU A 175 -16.59 -1.52 5.72
CA LEU A 175 -17.16 -2.08 4.48
C LEU A 175 -18.64 -1.71 4.30
N GLY A 176 -19.29 -1.19 5.35
CA GLY A 176 -20.65 -0.67 5.30
C GLY A 176 -21.54 -1.69 4.64
N HIS A 177 -21.56 -2.93 5.17
CA HIS A 177 -22.50 -3.96 4.73
C HIS A 177 -23.84 -3.28 4.52
N ARG A 178 -24.20 -3.05 3.25
CA ARG A 178 -25.58 -3.16 2.82
C ARG A 178 -25.87 -4.63 3.08
N VAL A 179 -26.31 -4.90 4.31
CA VAL A 179 -27.07 -6.10 4.62
C VAL A 179 -28.15 -6.14 3.53
N PRO A 180 -28.26 -7.24 2.76
CA PRO A 180 -29.37 -7.38 1.83
C PRO A 180 -30.72 -7.20 2.54
#